data_AF-A0A7J3D3H9-F1
#
_entry.id   AF-A0A7J3D3H9-F1
#
_cell.length_a   1.000
_cell.length_b   1.000
_cell.length_c   1.000
_cell.angle_alpha   90.00
_cell.angle_beta   90.00
_cell.angle_gamma   90.00
#
_symmetry.space_group_name_H-M   'P 1'
#
loop_
_entity.id
_entity.type
_entity.pdbx_description
1 polymer ?
#
loop_
_entity_poly.entity_id
_entity_poly.type
_entity_poly.pdbx_seq_one_letter_code
_entity_poly.pdbx_strand_id
1 'polypeptide(L)'
;MKMLKLDLDGKYGLSILLDRIWILKYLGIKVVGVKIHHTVNGFHARLVCDNEIDDIKTAFIQALLGSDYRRELCNLLKIERGSKNWNTLFKQKWKTDKLGNEILVSKETYDRELSNKVKRAIQLGE
;
A
#
# COMPACT_ATOMS: atom_id res chain seq x y z
N MET A 1 13.77 -7.67 5.77
CA MET A 1 12.75 -7.53 4.70
C MET A 1 11.72 -6.49 5.08
N LYS A 2 11.60 -5.40 4.32
CA LYS A 2 10.60 -4.35 4.54
C LYS A 2 9.37 -4.58 3.66
N MET A 3 8.21 -4.11 4.09
CA MET A 3 6.98 -4.12 3.29
C MET A 3 6.51 -2.70 3.04
N LEU A 4 6.46 -2.29 1.77
CA LEU A 4 5.74 -1.10 1.35
C LEU A 4 4.25 -1.43 1.30
N LYS A 5 3.42 -0.63 1.95
CA LYS A 5 1.97 -0.79 2.04
C LYS A 5 1.33 0.47 1.47
N LEU A 6 0.76 0.35 0.28
CA LEU A 6 0.18 1.45 -0.45
C LEU A 6 -1.34 1.36 -0.41
N ASP A 7 -1.97 2.48 -0.11
CA ASP A 7 -3.41 2.68 -0.21
C ASP A 7 -3.70 3.39 -1.53
N LEU A 8 -4.08 2.62 -2.54
CA LEU A 8 -4.26 3.09 -3.91
C LEU A 8 -5.74 3.38 -4.15
N ASP A 9 -6.16 4.59 -3.82
CA ASP A 9 -7.56 5.00 -3.94
C ASP A 9 -7.96 5.31 -5.38
N GLY A 10 -9.23 5.03 -5.68
CA GLY A 10 -9.87 5.33 -6.95
C GLY A 10 -9.56 4.34 -8.08
N LYS A 11 -10.27 4.53 -9.19
CA LYS A 11 -10.17 3.68 -10.39
C LYS A 11 -8.75 3.62 -10.99
N TYR A 12 -7.96 4.68 -10.80
CA TYR A 12 -6.64 4.84 -11.39
C TYR A 12 -5.48 4.57 -10.42
N GLY A 13 -5.75 4.24 -9.16
CA GLY A 13 -4.68 4.05 -8.16
C GLY A 13 -3.66 2.99 -8.59
N LEU A 14 -4.12 1.89 -9.18
CA LEU A 14 -3.23 0.83 -9.65
C LEU A 14 -2.42 1.22 -10.90
N SER A 15 -3.02 1.94 -11.85
CA SER A 15 -2.28 2.41 -13.04
C SER A 15 -1.19 3.41 -12.64
N ILE A 16 -1.49 4.32 -11.70
CA ILE A 16 -0.50 5.27 -11.17
C ILE A 16 0.69 4.53 -10.54
N LEU A 17 0.45 3.46 -9.78
CA LEU A 17 1.53 2.62 -9.24
C LEU A 17 2.39 2.04 -10.37
N LEU A 18 1.76 1.49 -11.42
CA LEU A 18 2.47 0.88 -12.55
C LEU A 18 3.29 1.91 -13.34
N ASP A 19 2.75 3.10 -13.57
CA ASP A 19 3.44 4.18 -14.28
C ASP A 19 4.65 4.73 -13.52
N ARG A 20 4.68 4.54 -12.19
CA ARG A 20 5.74 5.05 -11.29
C ARG A 20 6.68 3.96 -10.79
N ILE A 21 6.52 2.74 -11.27
CA ILE A 21 7.22 1.57 -10.74
C ILE A 21 8.73 1.63 -10.96
N TRP A 22 9.15 2.35 -12.02
CA TRP A 22 10.54 2.63 -12.35
C TRP A 22 11.29 3.32 -11.19
N ILE A 23 10.61 4.09 -10.33
CA ILE A 23 11.22 4.74 -9.16
C ILE A 23 11.91 3.72 -8.25
N LEU A 24 11.33 2.52 -8.09
CA LEU A 24 11.91 1.46 -7.27
C LEU A 24 13.28 1.02 -7.80
N LYS A 25 13.46 0.97 -9.12
CA LYS A 25 14.73 0.60 -9.75
C LYS A 25 15.82 1.64 -9.48
N TYR A 26 15.51 2.92 -9.66
CA TYR A 26 16.48 4.01 -9.41
C TYR A 26 16.90 4.09 -7.94
N LEU A 27 16.00 3.72 -7.03
CA LEU A 27 16.32 3.64 -5.60
C LEU A 27 17.02 2.32 -5.20
N GLY A 28 17.29 1.42 -6.15
CA GLY A 28 17.90 0.11 -5.89
C GLY A 28 17.04 -0.81 -5.03
N ILE A 29 15.72 -0.62 -5.02
CA ILE A 29 14.78 -1.40 -4.21
C ILE A 29 14.26 -2.57 -5.02
N LYS A 30 14.63 -3.79 -4.61
CA LYS A 30 14.16 -5.00 -5.25
C LYS A 30 12.92 -5.56 -4.56
N VAL A 31 11.86 -5.75 -5.36
CA VAL A 31 10.59 -6.32 -4.89
C VAL A 31 10.55 -7.81 -5.18
N VAL A 32 10.48 -8.62 -4.13
CA VAL A 32 10.45 -10.10 -4.22
C VAL A 32 9.03 -10.67 -4.15
N GLY A 33 8.07 -9.90 -3.63
CA GLY A 33 6.68 -10.32 -3.49
C GLY A 33 5.69 -9.18 -3.66
N VAL A 34 4.51 -9.49 -4.16
CA VAL A 34 3.40 -8.53 -4.32
C VAL A 34 2.12 -9.17 -3.82
N LYS A 35 1.33 -8.43 -3.05
CA LYS A 35 -0.04 -8.81 -2.70
C LYS A 35 -0.98 -7.63 -2.94
N ILE A 36 -1.89 -7.80 -3.87
CA ILE A 36 -2.95 -6.84 -4.19
C ILE A 36 -4.26 -7.33 -3.56
N HIS A 37 -4.96 -6.41 -2.91
CA HIS A 37 -6.30 -6.65 -2.38
C HIS A 37 -7.24 -5.57 -2.92
N HIS A 38 -8.41 -5.97 -3.38
CA HIS A 38 -9.48 -5.03 -3.71
C HIS A 38 -10.06 -4.46 -2.41
N THR A 39 -10.30 -3.15 -2.41
CA THR A 39 -11.10 -2.47 -1.39
C THR A 39 -12.40 -1.99 -2.03
N VAL A 40 -13.27 -1.35 -1.25
CA VAL A 40 -14.51 -0.76 -1.79
C VAL A 40 -14.22 0.36 -2.80
N ASN A 41 -13.10 1.09 -2.64
CA ASN A 41 -12.81 2.30 -3.41
C ASN A 41 -11.52 2.22 -4.24
N GLY A 42 -10.81 1.09 -4.25
CA GLY A 42 -9.51 0.99 -4.89
C GLY A 42 -8.77 -0.30 -4.51
N PHE A 43 -7.48 -0.17 -4.24
CA PHE A 43 -6.61 -1.31 -3.98
C PHE A 43 -5.66 -1.07 -2.81
N HIS A 44 -5.44 -2.10 -2.02
CA HIS A 44 -4.31 -2.16 -1.11
C HIS A 44 -3.19 -2.99 -1.73
N ALA A 45 -2.08 -2.34 -2.06
CA ALA A 45 -0.89 -3.00 -2.58
C ALA A 45 0.16 -3.20 -1.47
N ARG A 46 0.67 -4.41 -1.35
CA ARG A 46 1.75 -4.75 -0.41
C ARG A 46 2.93 -5.30 -1.19
N LEU A 47 4.00 -4.51 -1.26
CA LEU A 47 5.24 -4.88 -1.95
C LEU A 47 6.25 -5.34 -0.90
N VAL A 48 6.70 -6.58 -1.03
CA VAL A 48 7.73 -7.17 -0.16
C VAL A 48 9.08 -6.88 -0.79
N CYS A 49 9.91 -6.12 -0.10
CA CYS A 49 11.26 -5.75 -0.52
C CYS A 49 12.30 -6.60 0.21
N ASP A 50 13.36 -7.00 -0.49
CA ASP A 50 14.49 -7.73 0.11
C ASP A 50 15.41 -6.80 0.92
N ASN A 51 15.52 -5.53 0.54
CA ASN A 51 16.30 -4.53 1.27
C ASN A 51 15.62 -4.07 2.57
N GLU A 52 16.43 -3.52 3.48
CA GLU A 52 15.94 -2.67 4.58
C GLU A 52 15.76 -1.24 4.11
N ILE A 53 14.64 -0.63 4.50
CA ILE A 53 14.29 0.75 4.20
C ILE A 53 13.88 1.38 5.52
N ASP A 54 14.48 2.53 5.85
CA ASP A 54 14.11 3.28 7.05
C ASP A 54 12.65 3.78 6.95
N ASP A 55 12.05 4.06 8.10
CA ASP A 55 10.62 4.36 8.19
C ASP A 55 10.22 5.63 7.42
N ILE A 56 11.06 6.66 7.50
CA ILE A 56 10.82 7.94 6.81
C ILE A 56 10.87 7.73 5.31
N LYS A 57 11.93 7.10 4.78
CA LYS A 57 12.01 6.76 3.35
C LYS A 57 10.87 5.86 2.92
N THR A 58 10.45 4.92 3.76
CA THR A 58 9.30 4.04 3.47
C THR A 58 8.03 4.87 3.21
N ALA A 59 7.72 5.85 4.05
CA ALA A 59 6.56 6.73 3.85
C ALA A 59 6.69 7.57 2.57
N PHE A 60 7.88 8.14 2.29
CA PHE A 60 8.13 8.89 1.07
C PHE A 60 7.98 8.05 -0.19
N ILE A 61 8.55 6.84 -0.23
CA ILE A 61 8.46 5.94 -1.37
C ILE A 61 7.00 5.53 -1.60
N GLN A 62 6.25 5.24 -0.54
CA GLN A 62 4.81 4.93 -0.66
C GLN A 62 4.04 6.09 -1.31
N ALA A 63 4.32 7.34 -0.91
CA ALA A 63 3.69 8.52 -1.51
C ALA A 63 4.06 8.68 -2.99
N LEU A 64 5.36 8.52 -3.31
CA LEU A 64 5.85 8.61 -4.69
C LEU A 64 5.19 7.57 -5.58
N LEU A 65 4.99 6.35 -5.10
CA LEU A 65 4.33 5.26 -5.82
C LEU A 65 2.80 5.38 -5.90
N GLY A 66 2.21 6.49 -5.44
CA GLY A 66 0.79 6.78 -5.62
C GLY A 66 -0.12 6.34 -4.46
N SER A 67 0.44 6.02 -3.30
CA SER A 67 -0.37 5.87 -2.07
C SER A 67 -1.05 7.19 -1.69
N ASP A 68 -2.20 7.13 -1.02
CA ASP A 68 -2.89 8.32 -0.50
C ASP A 68 -1.93 9.22 0.31
N TYR A 69 -1.71 10.44 -0.17
CA TYR A 69 -0.72 11.35 0.42
C TYR A 69 -1.10 11.81 1.84
N ARG A 70 -2.39 11.84 2.18
CA ARG A 70 -2.86 12.22 3.53
C ARG A 70 -2.52 11.12 4.51
N ARG A 71 -2.69 9.86 4.10
CA ARG A 71 -2.22 8.68 4.85
C ARG A 71 -0.71 8.72 5.04
N GLU A 72 0.06 9.04 4.00
CA GLU A 72 1.53 9.09 4.13
C GLU A 72 2.01 10.23 5.04
N LEU A 73 1.35 11.38 5.01
CA LEU A 73 1.60 12.45 5.98
C LEU A 73 1.28 12.00 7.41
N CYS A 74 0.15 11.31 7.63
CA CYS A 74 -0.18 10.73 8.93
C CYS A 74 0.83 9.68 9.37
N ASN A 75 1.36 8.88 8.45
CA ASN A 75 2.41 7.90 8.72
C ASN A 75 3.69 8.59 9.20
N LEU A 76 4.15 9.64 8.51
CA LEU A 76 5.31 10.44 8.91
C LEU A 76 5.14 10.98 10.33
N LEU A 77 4.00 11.62 10.62
CA LEU A 77 3.64 12.13 11.94
C LEU A 77 3.62 11.06 13.04
N LYS A 78 3.29 9.81 12.71
CA LYS A 78 3.33 8.68 13.66
C LYS A 78 4.77 8.19 13.90
N ILE A 79 5.59 8.16 12.84
CA ILE A 79 7.01 7.79 12.91
C ILE A 79 7.74 8.76 13.84
N GLU A 80 7.54 10.07 13.67
CA GLU A 80 8.14 11.12 14.50
C GLU A 80 7.77 11.00 15.98
N ARG A 81 6.58 10.48 16.27
CA ARG A 81 6.10 10.20 17.64
C ARG A 81 6.54 8.84 18.19
N GLY A 82 7.38 8.09 17.47
CA GLY A 82 7.86 6.77 17.89
C GLY A 82 6.80 5.67 17.87
N SER A 83 5.74 5.82 17.06
CA SER A 83 4.69 4.81 16.97
C SER A 83 5.18 3.56 16.26
N LYS A 84 5.19 2.41 16.96
CA LYS A 84 5.59 1.12 16.38
C LYS A 84 4.67 0.62 15.26
N ASN A 85 3.39 1.02 15.28
CA ASN A 85 2.35 0.56 14.34
C ASN A 85 1.92 1.67 13.37
N TRP A 86 2.89 2.42 12.86
CA TRP A 86 2.61 3.56 11.98
C TRP A 86 2.05 3.12 10.62
N ASN A 87 2.62 2.08 9.99
CA ASN A 87 2.29 1.66 8.62
C ASN A 87 1.12 0.64 8.56
N THR A 88 -0.09 1.08 8.88
CA THR A 88 -1.27 0.20 8.91
C THR A 88 -2.14 0.38 7.66
N LEU A 89 -2.68 -0.73 7.14
CA LEU A 89 -3.75 -0.77 6.15
C LEU A 89 -4.92 -1.54 6.75
N PHE A 90 -6.11 -0.95 6.72
CA PHE A 90 -7.29 -1.53 7.34
C PHE A 90 -7.87 -2.65 6.47
N LYS A 91 -7.75 -3.89 6.96
CA LYS A 91 -8.32 -5.08 6.30
C LYS A 91 -9.84 -5.12 6.32
N GLN A 92 -10.42 -4.57 7.38
CA GLN A 92 -11.85 -4.51 7.61
C GLN A 92 -12.17 -3.15 8.23
N LYS A 93 -13.32 -2.59 7.87
CA LYS A 93 -13.89 -1.39 8.48
C LYS A 93 -15.28 -1.75 9.00
N TRP A 94 -15.52 -1.40 10.26
CA TRP A 94 -16.79 -1.58 10.94
C TRP A 94 -17.38 -0.21 11.25
N LYS A 95 -18.71 -0.11 11.29
CA LYS A 95 -19.43 1.07 11.78
C LYS A 95 -20.53 0.62 12.72
N THR A 96 -20.82 1.46 13.70
CA THR A 96 -22.00 1.30 14.54
C THR A 96 -23.21 1.90 13.83
N ASP A 97 -24.29 1.15 13.69
CA ASP A 97 -25.55 1.67 13.16
C ASP A 97 -26.31 2.53 14.19
N LYS A 98 -27.48 3.06 13.81
CA LYS A 98 -28.31 3.89 14.69
C LYS A 98 -28.88 3.13 15.90
N LEU A 99 -28.82 1.80 15.89
CA LEU A 99 -29.33 0.91 16.93
C LEU A 99 -28.20 0.36 17.83
N GLY A 100 -26.95 0.74 17.56
CA GLY A 100 -25.78 0.28 18.33
C GLY A 100 -25.13 -1.00 17.81
N ASN A 101 -25.59 -1.56 16.68
CA ASN A 101 -25.02 -2.80 16.12
C ASN A 101 -23.76 -2.52 15.31
N GLU A 102 -22.76 -3.40 15.38
CA GLU A 102 -21.59 -3.35 14.52
C GLU A 102 -21.88 -3.94 13.14
N ILE A 103 -21.69 -3.14 12.09
CA ILE A 103 -21.88 -3.53 10.70
C ILE A 103 -20.55 -3.46 9.97
N LEU A 104 -20.18 -4.55 9.28
CA LEU A 104 -19.04 -4.58 8.38
C LEU A 104 -19.34 -3.74 7.13
N VAL A 105 -18.63 -2.63 6.94
CA VAL A 105 -18.84 -1.72 5.81
C VAL A 105 -17.79 -1.86 4.71
N SER A 106 -16.66 -2.49 5.00
CA SER A 106 -15.61 -2.72 4.02
C SER A 106 -14.73 -3.88 4.45
N LYS A 107 -14.34 -4.73 3.49
CA LYS A 107 -13.39 -5.81 3.69
C LYS A 107 -12.51 -5.92 2.46
N GLU A 108 -11.20 -6.03 2.68
CA GLU A 108 -10.23 -6.33 1.63
C GLU A 108 -10.42 -7.75 1.09
N THR A 109 -10.37 -7.90 -0.24
CA THR A 109 -10.40 -9.21 -0.90
C THR A 109 -9.10 -9.43 -1.68
N TYR A 110 -8.35 -10.47 -1.32
CA TYR A 110 -7.08 -10.79 -1.98
C TYR A 110 -7.30 -11.21 -3.44
N ASP A 111 -6.51 -10.63 -4.35
CA ASP A 111 -6.51 -10.98 -5.77
C ASP A 111 -5.17 -11.59 -6.17
N ARG A 112 -5.14 -12.92 -6.30
CA ARG A 112 -3.95 -13.67 -6.66
C ARG A 112 -3.50 -13.40 -8.10
N GLU A 113 -4.44 -13.30 -9.03
CA GLU A 113 -4.13 -13.13 -10.45
C GLU A 113 -3.53 -11.75 -10.70
N LEU A 114 -4.17 -10.71 -10.16
CA LEU A 114 -3.68 -9.34 -10.25
C LEU A 114 -2.34 -9.17 -9.53
N SER A 115 -2.15 -9.81 -8.38
CA SER A 115 -0.85 -9.83 -7.68
C SER A 115 0.27 -10.36 -8.57
N ASN A 116 0.02 -11.44 -9.31
CA ASN A 116 1.01 -12.02 -10.23
C ASN A 116 1.26 -11.11 -11.43
N LYS A 117 0.21 -10.48 -11.99
CA LYS A 117 0.34 -9.52 -13.11
C LYS A 117 1.20 -8.33 -12.70
N VAL A 118 0.91 -7.71 -11.54
CA VAL A 118 1.68 -6.58 -11.02
C VAL A 118 3.13 -6.99 -10.71
N LYS A 119 3.34 -8.18 -10.11
CA LYS A 119 4.70 -8.69 -9.87
C LYS A 119 5.50 -8.81 -11.17
N ARG A 120 4.91 -9.36 -12.23
CA ARG A 120 5.55 -9.44 -13.55
C ARG A 120 5.84 -8.05 -14.12
N ALA A 121 4.90 -7.12 -14.00
CA ALA A 121 5.09 -5.74 -14.45
C ALA A 121 6.27 -5.05 -13.74
N ILE A 122 6.44 -5.24 -12.42
CA ILE A 122 7.63 -4.75 -11.69
C ILE A 122 8.92 -5.36 -12.22
N GLN A 123 8.91 -6.66 -12.50
CA GLN A 123 10.10 -7.39 -12.94
C GLN A 123 10.50 -7.04 -14.38
N LEU A 124 9.53 -6.77 -15.25
CA LEU A 124 9.74 -6.47 -16.67
C LEU A 124 9.90 -4.98 -16.96
N GLY A 125 9.24 -4.10 -16.21
CA GLY A 125 9.12 -2.69 -16.58
C GLY A 125 10.46 -2.01 -16.47
N GLU A 126 11.08 -1.71 -17.62
CA GLU A 126 12.38 -1.06 -17.82
C GLU A 126 12.43 0.34 -17.20
#